data_AF-A0A8T0I4T8-F1
#
_entry.id   AF-A0A8T0I4T8-F1
#
_cell.length_a   1.000
_cell.length_b   1.000
_cell.length_c   1.000
_cell.angle_alpha   90.00
_cell.angle_beta   90.00
_cell.angle_gamma   90.00
#
_symmetry.space_group_name_H-M   'P 1'
#
loop_
_entity.id
_entity.type
_entity.pdbx_description
1 polymer ?
#
loop_
_entity_poly.entity_id
_entity_poly.type
_entity_poly.pdbx_seq_one_letter_code
_entity_poly.pdbx_strand_id
1 'polypeptide(L)'
;MAQIASMEAVVAARVPSAAVASTSARHTVVAGASLKGQNVHNLGGLSSAGVSARSLSLGGKKAKLEQRRVPAVSATIAAREVVQSSVDIPKLAEELDSASPLEIMDKALSMFGDDIAIAFSGAEDVALIEYAHLTGRPFRVFSLETGRLNPETYRLFDEVEKRYNIRIQYMFPDATEVEELVRTKGLFSFYEDGHQECCRVRKVRPLRRALKGLKAWITGQRKDQSPGTRASVPVVQVDPAFEGLDGGPGSLVKWNPLSNVSGTAVWSFLRTMDVPVNALHSQGYVSIGCEPCTRAVLPGQHEREGRWWWEDAKAKECGLHKGNIDSLTEPQSALGEKVEAADLFTGENVKTFARGDMEALAKGENREKSSIVVLYAPWCSFSQAMNDSYNTFADKLAGSKVVVGKFNADGAEKSFAKENLQLQSYPTVLFFPKNSSQIIKYPSENREVDALLGFVEALQ
;
A
#
# COMPACT_ATOMS: atom_id res chain seq x y z
N MET A 1 -11.56 -59.11 -26.90
CA MET A 1 -11.85 -57.96 -27.77
C MET A 1 -11.25 -56.73 -27.08
N ALA A 2 -9.94 -56.54 -27.24
CA ALA A 2 -9.27 -55.54 -28.12
C ALA A 2 -9.15 -54.16 -27.41
N GLN A 3 -7.99 -53.89 -26.78
CA GLN A 3 -6.90 -52.95 -27.21
C GLN A 3 -7.26 -51.49 -26.91
N ILE A 4 -6.60 -50.70 -26.05
CA ILE A 4 -5.18 -50.37 -25.81
C ILE A 4 -4.38 -50.06 -27.09
N ALA A 5 -4.26 -48.77 -27.40
CA ALA A 5 -3.19 -48.08 -28.15
C ALA A 5 -3.24 -46.60 -27.71
N SER A 6 -2.26 -46.00 -27.03
CA SER A 6 -0.87 -45.69 -27.42
C SER A 6 -0.78 -44.71 -28.59
N MET A 7 -0.58 -43.42 -28.30
CA MET A 7 0.14 -42.48 -29.17
C MET A 7 0.97 -41.53 -28.29
N GLU A 8 2.25 -41.88 -28.16
CA GLU A 8 3.34 -40.94 -27.88
C GLU A 8 3.59 -40.08 -29.13
N ALA A 9 3.82 -38.78 -28.94
CA ALA A 9 4.49 -37.96 -29.93
C ALA A 9 5.52 -37.08 -29.21
N VAL A 10 6.76 -37.52 -29.39
CA VAL A 10 8.02 -36.92 -28.97
C VAL A 10 8.23 -35.59 -29.70
N VAL A 11 8.45 -34.50 -28.98
CA VAL A 11 9.18 -33.33 -29.51
C VAL A 11 10.29 -32.98 -28.51
N ALA A 12 11.47 -33.52 -28.81
CA ALA A 12 12.73 -33.16 -28.18
C ALA A 12 13.22 -31.83 -28.80
N ALA A 13 13.20 -30.75 -28.02
CA ALA A 13 13.92 -29.53 -28.35
C ALA A 13 15.27 -29.54 -27.63
N ARG A 14 16.34 -29.68 -28.42
CA ARG A 14 17.74 -29.70 -28.02
C ARG A 14 18.14 -28.39 -27.34
N VAL A 15 18.68 -28.51 -26.13
CA VAL A 15 19.50 -27.49 -25.47
C VAL A 15 20.93 -27.60 -26.01
N PRO A 16 21.57 -26.53 -26.53
CA PRO A 16 22.99 -26.55 -26.76
C PRO A 16 23.73 -26.23 -25.45
N SER A 17 24.51 -27.22 -25.01
CA SER A 17 25.57 -27.08 -24.02
C SER A 17 26.65 -26.11 -24.54
N ALA A 18 26.93 -25.04 -23.79
CA ALA A 18 28.12 -24.22 -23.97
C ALA A 18 29.05 -24.45 -22.79
N ALA A 19 30.27 -24.86 -23.14
CA ALA A 19 31.32 -25.30 -22.25
C ALA A 19 31.87 -24.17 -21.36
N VAL A 20 32.26 -24.60 -20.16
CA VAL A 20 33.04 -23.87 -19.16
C VAL A 20 34.42 -23.53 -19.74
N ALA A 21 34.78 -22.24 -19.73
CA ALA A 21 36.16 -21.79 -19.82
C ALA A 21 36.50 -20.97 -18.56
N SER A 22 37.27 -21.58 -17.67
CA SER A 22 37.89 -20.90 -16.53
C SER A 22 39.14 -20.16 -17.01
N THR A 23 39.20 -18.85 -16.80
CA THR A 23 40.46 -18.11 -16.81
C THR A 23 40.62 -17.38 -15.49
N SER A 24 41.60 -17.87 -14.72
CA SER A 24 42.15 -17.30 -13.51
C SER A 24 42.81 -15.95 -13.82
N ALA A 25 42.39 -14.89 -13.13
CA ALA A 25 43.18 -13.66 -13.02
C ALA A 25 43.60 -13.51 -11.56
N ARG A 26 44.91 -13.68 -11.34
CA ARG A 26 45.59 -13.60 -10.05
C ARG A 26 45.56 -12.18 -9.50
N HIS A 27 45.40 -12.10 -8.18
CA HIS A 27 45.73 -10.96 -7.35
C HIS A 27 47.13 -10.44 -7.65
N THR A 28 47.29 -9.11 -7.74
CA THR A 28 48.54 -8.45 -7.38
C THR A 28 48.22 -7.31 -6.42
N VAL A 29 48.60 -7.51 -5.17
CA VAL A 29 48.66 -6.49 -4.12
C VAL A 29 49.92 -5.66 -4.38
N VAL A 30 49.80 -4.34 -4.39
CA VAL A 30 50.95 -3.45 -4.21
C VAL A 30 50.61 -2.49 -3.08
N ALA A 31 51.30 -2.69 -1.95
CA ALA A 31 51.35 -1.77 -0.83
C ALA A 31 52.62 -0.93 -0.91
N GLY A 32 52.50 0.35 -0.54
CA GLY A 32 53.57 1.11 0.12
C GLY A 32 54.36 2.09 -0.74
N ALA A 33 54.15 3.38 -0.49
CA ALA A 33 55.24 4.31 -0.14
C ALA A 33 54.66 5.59 0.48
N SER A 34 55.02 5.80 1.75
CA SER A 34 54.83 7.03 2.51
C SER A 34 56.10 7.87 2.39
N LEU A 35 55.97 9.18 2.13
CA LEU A 35 57.00 10.16 2.43
C LEU A 35 56.38 11.47 2.97
N LYS A 36 56.75 11.78 4.22
CA LYS A 36 56.80 13.10 4.86
C LYS A 36 57.51 14.09 3.91
N GLY A 37 57.21 15.38 3.79
CA GLY A 37 56.64 16.37 4.68
C GLY A 37 57.59 17.58 4.67
N GLN A 38 57.09 18.81 4.47
CA GLN A 38 57.69 20.06 4.99
C GLN A 38 56.77 21.27 4.75
N ASN A 39 56.44 21.93 5.85
CA ASN A 39 55.81 23.26 5.98
C ASN A 39 56.77 24.38 5.61
N VAL A 40 56.28 25.50 5.06
CA VAL A 40 56.57 26.85 5.58
C VAL A 40 55.39 27.82 5.30
N HIS A 41 55.05 28.60 6.33
CA HIS A 41 54.12 29.73 6.40
C HIS A 41 54.47 30.89 5.43
N ASN A 42 53.50 31.73 4.99
CA ASN A 42 53.11 32.97 5.71
C ASN A 42 52.15 33.91 4.91
N LEU A 43 51.08 34.34 5.61
CA LEU A 43 50.41 35.65 5.73
C LEU A 43 50.25 36.68 4.59
N GLY A 44 49.04 37.26 4.56
CA GLY A 44 48.71 38.66 4.20
C GLY A 44 47.96 38.78 2.85
N GLY A 45 46.73 39.30 2.72
CA GLY A 45 45.99 40.27 3.52
C GLY A 45 46.07 41.66 2.86
N LEU A 46 44.90 42.14 2.37
CA LEU A 46 44.44 43.55 2.18
C LEU A 46 44.00 43.98 0.77
N SER A 47 42.69 44.21 0.66
CA SER A 47 41.99 45.49 0.46
C SER A 47 42.10 46.31 -0.84
N SER A 48 40.91 46.48 -1.43
CA SER A 48 40.31 47.65 -2.11
C SER A 48 41.15 48.83 -2.63
N ALA A 49 40.87 49.21 -3.87
CA ALA A 49 40.70 50.60 -4.30
C ALA A 49 39.87 50.67 -5.59
N GLY A 50 38.82 51.50 -5.61
CA GLY A 50 38.17 51.95 -6.84
C GLY A 50 38.90 53.17 -7.43
N VAL A 51 38.49 53.60 -8.63
CA VAL A 51 38.38 55.02 -9.07
C VAL A 51 37.98 55.07 -10.57
N SER A 52 36.82 55.71 -10.78
CA SER A 52 36.46 56.75 -11.76
C SER A 52 36.39 56.52 -13.27
N ALA A 53 35.32 57.10 -13.80
CA ALA A 53 34.85 57.18 -15.17
C ALA A 53 35.65 58.17 -16.03
N ARG A 54 35.65 57.92 -17.35
CA ARG A 54 35.81 58.95 -18.38
C ARG A 54 34.89 58.71 -19.58
N SER A 55 34.24 59.80 -19.95
CA SER A 55 33.32 60.01 -21.06
C SER A 55 34.00 59.86 -22.43
N LEU A 56 33.30 59.26 -23.40
CA LEU A 56 33.47 59.56 -24.82
C LEU A 56 32.09 59.68 -25.48
N SER A 57 31.81 60.90 -25.93
CA SER A 57 30.66 61.30 -26.76
C SER A 57 31.06 61.19 -28.22
N LEU A 58 30.24 60.51 -29.05
CA LEU A 58 30.23 60.69 -30.50
C LEU A 58 28.81 60.54 -31.05
N GLY A 59 28.29 61.65 -31.58
CA GLY A 59 27.64 61.73 -32.88
C GLY A 59 26.31 61.02 -33.07
N GLY A 60 25.21 61.76 -32.94
CA GLY A 60 23.87 61.29 -33.27
C GLY A 60 23.61 61.10 -34.78
N LYS A 61 22.63 60.24 -35.07
CA LYS A 61 21.68 60.40 -36.17
C LYS A 61 20.29 60.00 -35.67
N LYS A 62 19.35 60.95 -35.72
CA LYS A 62 17.94 60.76 -35.39
C LYS A 62 17.26 59.97 -36.51
N ALA A 63 16.68 58.81 -36.18
CA ALA A 63 15.67 58.16 -37.01
C ALA A 63 14.31 58.30 -36.32
N LYS A 64 13.35 58.85 -37.06
CA LYS A 64 11.97 59.16 -36.65
C LYS A 64 11.14 57.86 -36.77
N LEU A 65 10.63 57.34 -35.65
CA LEU A 65 9.71 56.19 -35.66
C LEU A 65 8.28 56.71 -35.43
N GLU A 66 7.44 56.63 -36.46
CA GLU A 66 5.99 56.85 -36.38
C GLU A 66 5.34 55.77 -35.50
N GLN A 67 4.63 56.20 -34.46
CA GLN A 67 3.73 55.32 -33.70
C GLN A 67 2.42 55.14 -34.46
N ARG A 68 2.25 53.99 -35.11
CA ARG A 68 0.93 53.51 -35.55
C ARG A 68 0.14 53.03 -34.33
N ARG A 69 -0.93 53.76 -33.99
CA ARG A 69 -1.96 53.35 -33.02
C ARG A 69 -2.72 52.14 -33.58
N VAL A 70 -2.73 51.02 -32.85
CA VAL A 70 -3.63 49.89 -33.08
C VAL A 70 -4.82 50.06 -32.13
N PRO A 71 -6.09 49.92 -32.57
CA PRO A 71 -7.23 50.10 -31.68
C PRO A 71 -7.38 48.87 -30.76
N ALA A 72 -7.61 49.13 -29.47
CA ALA A 72 -7.95 48.10 -28.49
C ALA A 72 -9.37 47.59 -28.75
N VAL A 73 -9.50 46.29 -29.02
CA VAL A 73 -10.79 45.61 -29.09
C VAL A 73 -11.13 45.18 -27.66
N SER A 74 -12.09 45.87 -27.03
CA SER A 74 -12.68 45.43 -25.76
C SER A 74 -13.50 44.16 -26.00
N ALA A 75 -12.96 43.02 -25.59
CA ALA A 75 -13.74 41.81 -25.41
C ALA A 75 -14.36 41.84 -24.00
N THR A 76 -15.66 42.14 -23.93
CA THR A 76 -16.44 42.02 -22.70
C THR A 76 -16.62 40.53 -22.40
N ILE A 77 -15.78 39.98 -21.51
CA ILE A 77 -16.05 38.67 -20.91
C ILE A 77 -17.16 38.89 -19.89
N ALA A 78 -18.39 38.50 -20.27
CA ALA A 78 -19.47 38.36 -19.31
C ALA A 78 -19.06 37.29 -18.29
N ALA A 79 -18.80 37.72 -17.05
CA ALA A 79 -18.63 36.83 -15.93
C ALA A 79 -19.89 35.98 -15.78
N ARG A 80 -19.78 34.69 -16.12
CA ARG A 80 -20.83 33.71 -15.86
C ARG A 80 -20.81 33.48 -14.35
N GLU A 81 -21.83 33.97 -13.64
CA GLU A 81 -22.08 33.61 -12.25
C GLU A 81 -22.22 32.08 -12.18
N VAL A 82 -21.18 31.41 -11.71
CA VAL A 82 -21.25 30.01 -11.31
C VAL A 82 -21.92 30.02 -9.95
N VAL A 83 -23.23 29.74 -9.93
CA VAL A 83 -23.95 29.39 -8.72
C VAL A 83 -23.31 28.11 -8.20
N GLN A 84 -22.38 28.24 -7.25
CA GLN A 84 -21.66 27.13 -6.65
C GLN A 84 -22.61 26.46 -5.63
N SER A 85 -23.53 25.63 -6.11
CA SER A 85 -24.27 24.72 -5.25
C SER A 85 -23.26 23.75 -4.64
N SER A 86 -23.09 23.78 -3.32
CA SER A 86 -22.29 22.79 -2.60
C SER A 86 -22.79 21.39 -2.96
N VAL A 87 -21.95 20.58 -3.60
CA VAL A 87 -22.30 19.20 -3.95
C VAL A 87 -22.37 18.39 -2.66
N ASP A 88 -23.51 17.77 -2.41
CA ASP A 88 -23.69 16.82 -1.30
C ASP A 88 -22.98 15.51 -1.64
N ILE A 89 -21.78 15.32 -1.09
CA ILE A 89 -20.94 14.16 -1.37
C ILE A 89 -21.55 12.84 -0.87
N PRO A 90 -22.12 12.75 0.36
CA PRO A 90 -22.86 11.57 0.80
C PRO A 90 -23.96 11.15 -0.18
N LYS A 91 -24.81 12.09 -0.61
CA LYS A 91 -25.87 11.80 -1.57
C LYS A 91 -25.32 11.34 -2.92
N LEU A 92 -24.25 11.97 -3.40
CA LEU A 92 -23.58 11.58 -4.64
C LEU A 92 -22.99 10.16 -4.55
N ALA A 93 -22.52 9.75 -3.38
CA ALA A 93 -22.03 8.38 -3.16
C ALA A 93 -23.15 7.35 -3.30
N GLU A 94 -24.33 7.62 -2.76
CA GLU A 94 -25.52 6.76 -2.90
C GLU A 94 -25.98 6.68 -4.37
N GLU A 95 -26.04 7.82 -5.06
CA GLU A 95 -26.45 7.89 -6.48
C GLU A 95 -25.51 7.08 -7.40
N LEU A 96 -24.21 7.05 -7.07
CA LEU A 96 -23.18 6.39 -7.88
C LEU A 96 -22.82 4.98 -7.42
N ASP A 97 -23.38 4.45 -6.33
CA ASP A 97 -22.95 3.15 -5.78
C ASP A 97 -23.14 1.99 -6.77
N SER A 98 -24.18 2.06 -7.60
CA SER A 98 -24.46 1.08 -8.67
C SER A 98 -23.92 1.46 -10.04
N ALA A 99 -23.27 2.63 -10.17
CA ALA A 99 -22.73 3.10 -11.44
C ALA A 99 -21.48 2.31 -11.84
N SER A 100 -21.24 2.20 -13.14
CA SER A 100 -20.03 1.58 -13.67
C SER A 100 -18.79 2.44 -13.39
N PRO A 101 -17.58 1.84 -13.35
CA PRO A 101 -16.34 2.61 -13.20
C PRO A 101 -16.17 3.70 -14.26
N LEU A 102 -16.64 3.47 -15.48
CA LEU A 102 -16.58 4.45 -16.57
C LEU A 102 -17.48 5.67 -16.30
N GLU A 103 -18.69 5.45 -15.81
CA GLU A 103 -19.61 6.54 -15.44
C GLU A 103 -19.08 7.35 -14.25
N ILE A 104 -18.53 6.67 -13.24
CA ILE A 104 -17.90 7.32 -12.08
C ILE A 104 -16.70 8.16 -12.53
N MET A 105 -15.85 7.62 -13.41
CA MET A 105 -14.71 8.33 -13.98
C MET A 105 -15.13 9.56 -14.80
N ASP A 106 -16.11 9.41 -15.69
CA ASP A 106 -16.62 10.52 -16.51
C ASP A 106 -17.16 11.64 -15.62
N LYS A 107 -17.95 11.28 -14.59
CA LYS A 107 -18.51 12.22 -13.63
C LYS A 107 -17.42 12.95 -12.85
N ALA A 108 -16.45 12.23 -12.30
CA ALA A 108 -15.35 12.82 -11.53
C ALA A 108 -14.53 13.81 -12.37
N LEU A 109 -14.11 13.40 -13.58
CA LEU A 109 -13.35 14.25 -14.49
C LEU A 109 -14.18 15.45 -14.98
N SER A 110 -15.48 15.28 -15.22
CA SER A 110 -16.37 16.38 -15.59
C SER A 110 -16.57 17.41 -14.48
N MET A 111 -16.56 16.98 -13.22
CA MET A 111 -16.82 17.87 -12.08
C MET A 111 -15.61 18.73 -11.72
N PHE A 112 -14.41 18.16 -11.78
CA PHE A 112 -13.21 18.81 -11.25
C PHE A 112 -12.22 19.27 -12.33
N GLY A 113 -12.31 18.76 -13.57
CA GLY A 113 -11.41 19.16 -14.65
C GLY A 113 -9.94 19.02 -14.28
N ASP A 114 -9.19 20.13 -14.30
CA ASP A 114 -7.76 20.13 -13.98
C ASP A 114 -7.45 20.05 -12.47
N ASP A 115 -8.45 20.23 -11.60
CA ASP A 115 -8.31 20.18 -10.13
C ASP A 115 -8.40 18.75 -9.55
N ILE A 116 -8.48 17.72 -10.42
CA ILE A 116 -8.44 16.29 -10.05
C ILE A 116 -7.27 15.56 -10.69
N ALA A 117 -6.71 14.57 -9.98
CA ALA A 117 -5.69 13.69 -10.53
C ALA A 117 -5.85 12.24 -10.08
N ILE A 118 -5.43 11.32 -10.95
CA ILE A 118 -5.37 9.88 -10.69
C ILE A 118 -4.07 9.56 -9.95
N ALA A 119 -4.18 8.93 -8.80
CA ALA A 119 -3.06 8.34 -8.10
C ALA A 119 -2.76 6.96 -8.69
N PHE A 120 -1.65 6.84 -9.41
CA PHE A 120 -1.22 5.60 -10.05
C PHE A 120 -0.03 4.98 -9.31
N SER A 121 -0.20 3.76 -8.81
CA SER A 121 0.81 3.04 -8.03
C SER A 121 1.71 2.14 -8.88
N GLY A 122 1.38 1.93 -10.15
CA GLY A 122 2.14 1.06 -11.05
C GLY A 122 1.80 -0.42 -10.87
N ALA A 123 0.54 -0.71 -10.53
CA ALA A 123 -0.01 -2.05 -10.32
C ALA A 123 -1.28 -2.23 -11.20
N GLU A 124 -2.27 -2.98 -10.72
CA GLU A 124 -3.54 -3.21 -11.45
C GLU A 124 -4.42 -1.96 -11.55
N ASP A 125 -4.10 -0.91 -10.80
CA ASP A 125 -4.76 0.40 -10.84
C ASP A 125 -4.50 1.19 -12.13
N VAL A 126 -3.65 0.67 -13.04
CA VAL A 126 -3.58 1.14 -14.45
C VAL A 126 -4.95 1.08 -15.15
N ALA A 127 -5.87 0.24 -14.67
CA ALA A 127 -7.25 0.21 -15.13
C ALA A 127 -7.92 1.59 -15.05
N LEU A 128 -7.59 2.42 -14.05
CA LEU A 128 -8.13 3.78 -13.92
C LEU A 128 -7.67 4.70 -15.06
N ILE A 129 -6.44 4.53 -15.55
CA ILE A 129 -5.91 5.30 -16.67
C ILE A 129 -6.62 4.89 -17.96
N GLU A 130 -6.86 3.59 -18.16
CA GLU A 130 -7.67 3.10 -19.28
C GLU A 130 -9.11 3.66 -19.22
N TYR A 131 -9.78 3.59 -18.06
CA TYR A 131 -11.11 4.19 -17.92
C TYR A 131 -11.09 5.70 -18.19
N ALA A 132 -10.10 6.44 -17.68
CA ALA A 132 -9.95 7.87 -17.96
C ALA A 132 -9.80 8.13 -19.45
N HIS A 133 -8.97 7.34 -20.14
CA HIS A 133 -8.77 7.42 -21.58
C HIS A 133 -10.08 7.18 -22.36
N LEU A 134 -10.87 6.19 -21.95
CA LEU A 134 -12.16 5.86 -22.58
C LEU A 134 -13.22 6.96 -22.43
N THR A 135 -13.13 7.82 -21.40
CA THR A 135 -14.02 8.99 -21.30
C THR A 135 -13.77 10.03 -22.39
N GLY A 136 -12.58 10.03 -23.02
CA GLY A 136 -12.16 11.07 -23.96
C GLY A 136 -11.89 12.44 -23.32
N ARG A 137 -11.91 12.55 -21.98
CA ARG A 137 -11.62 13.79 -21.26
C ARG A 137 -10.13 13.92 -20.96
N PRO A 138 -9.60 15.16 -20.85
CA PRO A 138 -8.28 15.38 -20.27
C PRO A 138 -8.20 14.84 -18.84
N PHE A 139 -7.07 14.24 -18.47
CA PHE A 139 -6.84 13.76 -17.11
C PHE A 139 -5.37 13.91 -16.71
N ARG A 140 -5.14 14.03 -15.41
CA ARG A 140 -3.81 14.13 -14.81
C ARG A 140 -3.50 12.86 -14.03
N VAL A 141 -2.24 12.45 -14.03
CA VAL A 141 -1.77 11.28 -13.28
C VAL A 141 -0.56 11.68 -12.42
N PHE A 142 -0.52 11.21 -11.19
CA PHE A 142 0.65 11.31 -10.33
C PHE A 142 0.99 9.95 -9.72
N SER A 143 2.26 9.73 -9.43
CA SER A 143 2.77 8.50 -8.81
C SER A 143 3.70 8.82 -7.64
N LEU A 144 3.62 8.04 -6.57
CA LEU A 144 4.50 8.20 -5.40
C LEU A 144 5.80 7.41 -5.63
N GLU A 145 6.84 8.11 -6.07
CA GLU A 145 8.16 7.49 -6.27
C GLU A 145 8.91 7.43 -4.94
N THR A 146 8.90 6.26 -4.32
CA THR A 146 9.48 6.04 -3.00
C THR A 146 11.01 5.94 -2.95
N GLY A 147 11.66 5.80 -4.10
CA GLY A 147 13.05 5.42 -4.28
C GLY A 147 13.30 3.93 -4.06
N ARG A 148 12.25 3.12 -3.87
CA ARG A 148 12.30 1.68 -3.52
C ARG A 148 11.23 0.85 -4.25
N LEU A 149 10.71 1.35 -5.38
CA LEU A 149 9.81 0.57 -6.23
C LEU A 149 10.57 -0.52 -6.99
N ASN A 150 9.84 -1.52 -7.48
CA ASN A 150 10.43 -2.56 -8.33
C ASN A 150 10.87 -1.96 -9.68
N PRO A 151 11.97 -2.42 -10.29
CA PRO A 151 12.35 -2.04 -11.66
C PRO A 151 11.21 -2.22 -12.67
N GLU A 152 10.42 -3.28 -12.53
CA GLU A 152 9.24 -3.57 -13.36
C GLU A 152 8.16 -2.48 -13.26
N THR A 153 7.99 -1.88 -12.08
CA THR A 153 7.08 -0.75 -11.85
C THR A 153 7.52 0.47 -12.65
N TYR A 154 8.83 0.77 -12.70
CA TYR A 154 9.34 1.86 -13.53
C TYR A 154 9.16 1.61 -15.03
N ARG A 155 9.37 0.36 -15.49
CA ARG A 155 9.13 0.01 -16.90
C ARG A 155 7.66 0.19 -17.27
N LEU A 156 6.73 -0.19 -16.38
CA LEU A 156 5.31 0.05 -16.60
C LEU A 156 4.99 1.55 -16.65
N PHE A 157 5.58 2.38 -15.80
CA PHE A 157 5.37 3.83 -15.87
C PHE A 157 5.75 4.41 -17.24
N ASP A 158 6.93 4.04 -17.75
CA ASP A 158 7.40 4.46 -19.07
C ASP A 158 6.49 3.95 -20.20
N GLU A 159 6.04 2.70 -20.12
CA GLU A 159 5.11 2.11 -21.09
C GLU A 159 3.74 2.81 -21.07
N VAL A 160 3.19 3.11 -19.89
CA VAL A 160 1.93 3.84 -19.71
C VAL A 160 2.03 5.27 -20.25
N GLU A 161 3.11 6.00 -19.95
CA GLU A 161 3.31 7.35 -20.52
C GLU A 161 3.29 7.33 -22.06
N LYS A 162 3.96 6.34 -22.67
CA LYS A 162 3.99 6.17 -24.13
C LYS A 162 2.64 5.75 -24.70
N ARG A 163 1.96 4.77 -24.09
CA ARG A 163 0.69 4.19 -24.55
C ARG A 163 -0.43 5.23 -24.58
N TYR A 164 -0.50 6.07 -23.55
CA TYR A 164 -1.57 7.05 -23.37
C TYR A 164 -1.17 8.48 -23.73
N ASN A 165 0.10 8.70 -24.12
CA ASN A 165 0.66 10.02 -24.42
C ASN A 165 0.44 11.03 -23.27
N ILE A 166 0.76 10.60 -22.05
CA ILE A 166 0.64 11.40 -20.82
C ILE A 166 2.02 11.60 -20.19
N ARG A 167 2.09 12.53 -19.23
CA ARG A 167 3.25 12.69 -18.34
C ARG A 167 2.82 12.50 -16.90
N ILE A 168 3.39 11.49 -16.26
CA ILE A 168 3.10 11.18 -14.86
C ILE A 168 3.88 12.16 -13.99
N GLN A 169 3.19 12.78 -13.04
CA GLN A 169 3.84 13.60 -12.02
C GLN A 169 4.44 12.71 -10.93
N TYR A 170 5.75 12.52 -10.94
CA TYR A 170 6.45 11.72 -9.92
C TYR A 170 6.68 12.53 -8.63
N MET A 171 6.16 12.02 -7.52
CA MET A 171 6.26 12.65 -6.20
C MET A 171 7.34 11.95 -5.36
N PHE A 172 8.55 12.50 -5.38
CA PHE A 172 9.68 11.97 -4.62
C PHE A 172 9.63 12.33 -3.12
N PRO A 173 10.23 11.51 -2.24
CA PRO A 173 10.47 11.89 -0.85
C PRO A 173 11.42 13.09 -0.72
N ASP A 174 11.32 13.77 0.42
CA ASP A 174 12.33 14.74 0.81
C ASP A 174 13.65 14.02 1.11
N ALA A 175 14.74 14.43 0.46
CA ALA A 175 16.03 13.78 0.59
C ALA A 175 16.58 13.85 2.02
N THR A 176 16.44 14.99 2.68
CA THR A 176 16.92 15.21 4.06
C THR A 176 16.24 14.25 5.03
N GLU A 177 14.92 14.08 4.90
CA GLU A 177 14.17 13.16 5.74
C GLU A 177 14.55 11.69 5.50
N VAL A 178 14.82 11.33 4.24
CA VAL A 178 15.27 9.98 3.88
C VAL A 178 16.66 9.69 4.41
N GLU A 179 17.59 10.64 4.25
CA GLU A 179 18.96 10.53 4.74
C GLU A 179 18.99 10.32 6.25
N GLU A 180 18.22 11.11 7.00
CA GLU A 180 18.14 10.97 8.45
C GLU A 180 17.56 9.62 8.88
N LEU A 181 16.46 9.18 8.25
CA LEU A 181 15.87 7.86 8.52
C LEU A 181 16.88 6.73 8.30
N VAL A 182 17.60 6.77 7.17
CA VAL A 182 18.56 5.72 6.80
C VAL A 182 19.81 5.77 7.66
N ARG A 183 20.32 6.96 8.00
CA ARG A 183 21.49 7.12 8.87
C ARG A 183 21.25 6.56 10.26
N THR A 184 20.04 6.74 10.78
CA THR A 184 19.69 6.37 12.15
C THR A 184 19.17 4.93 12.27
N LYS A 185 18.45 4.42 11.25
CA LYS A 185 17.77 3.11 11.32
C LYS A 185 18.10 2.14 10.19
N GLY A 186 18.97 2.51 9.25
CA GLY A 186 19.34 1.69 8.10
C GLY A 186 18.27 1.65 7.00
N LEU A 187 18.51 0.81 5.99
CA LEU A 187 17.68 0.73 4.78
C LEU A 187 16.42 -0.16 4.91
N PHE A 188 16.28 -0.87 6.03
CA PHE A 188 15.29 -1.93 6.25
C PHE A 188 14.61 -1.88 7.62
N SER A 189 14.62 -0.71 8.29
CA SER A 189 14.01 -0.54 9.61
C SER A 189 12.56 -1.02 9.70
N PHE A 190 11.83 -1.01 8.59
CA PHE A 190 10.44 -1.46 8.52
C PHE A 190 10.23 -2.95 8.84
N TYR A 191 11.25 -3.81 8.75
CA TYR A 191 11.14 -5.20 9.20
C TYR A 191 11.11 -5.34 10.73
N GLU A 192 11.67 -4.37 11.44
CA GLU A 192 11.80 -4.38 12.90
C GLU A 192 10.78 -3.45 13.56
N ASP A 193 10.64 -2.23 13.03
CA ASP A 193 9.81 -1.15 13.59
C ASP A 193 8.39 -1.11 12.98
N GLY A 194 8.14 -1.91 11.96
CA GLY A 194 6.96 -1.79 11.10
C GLY A 194 7.11 -0.71 10.03
N HIS A 195 6.29 -0.81 8.99
CA HIS A 195 6.41 -0.01 7.77
C HIS A 195 6.02 1.45 7.93
N GLN A 196 5.35 1.82 9.02
CA GLN A 196 4.61 3.08 9.15
C GLN A 196 5.54 4.28 9.04
N GLU A 197 6.70 4.25 9.70
CA GLU A 197 7.67 5.35 9.66
C GLU A 197 8.28 5.52 8.26
N CYS A 198 8.74 4.42 7.65
CA CYS A 198 9.30 4.46 6.30
C CYS A 198 8.26 4.97 5.28
N CYS A 199 7.03 4.46 5.35
CA CYS A 199 5.93 4.93 4.50
C CYS A 199 5.53 6.37 4.79
N ARG A 200 5.63 6.84 6.05
CA ARG A 200 5.36 8.24 6.39
C ARG A 200 6.29 9.18 5.64
N VAL A 201 7.59 8.88 5.65
CA VAL A 201 8.62 9.66 4.94
C VAL A 201 8.51 9.48 3.42
N ARG A 202 8.42 8.23 2.95
CA ARG A 202 8.54 7.92 1.51
C ARG A 202 7.25 8.01 0.70
N LYS A 203 6.08 7.91 1.35
CA LYS A 203 4.77 7.90 0.67
C LYS A 203 3.83 8.99 1.16
N VAL A 204 3.57 9.03 2.47
CA VAL A 204 2.51 9.88 3.04
C VAL A 204 2.86 11.37 2.93
N ARG A 205 4.10 11.76 3.25
CA ARG A 205 4.54 13.16 3.13
C ARG A 205 4.54 13.63 1.66
N PRO A 206 5.11 12.89 0.68
CA PRO A 206 4.98 13.22 -0.73
C PRO A 206 3.54 13.29 -1.23
N LEU A 207 2.69 12.35 -0.82
CA LEU A 207 1.26 12.37 -1.14
C LEU A 207 0.61 13.67 -0.64
N ARG A 208 0.82 14.03 0.63
CA ARG A 208 0.27 15.27 1.20
C ARG A 208 0.68 16.50 0.38
N ARG A 209 1.91 16.56 -0.13
CA ARG A 209 2.34 17.67 -1.01
C ARG A 209 1.62 17.65 -2.36
N ALA A 210 1.36 16.48 -2.93
CA ALA A 210 0.61 16.36 -4.19
C ALA A 210 -0.84 16.82 -4.01
N LEU A 211 -1.50 16.34 -2.96
CA LEU A 211 -2.92 16.59 -2.70
C LEU A 211 -3.22 18.05 -2.34
N LYS A 212 -2.28 18.77 -1.72
CA LYS A 212 -2.39 20.22 -1.48
C LYS A 212 -2.61 21.06 -2.74
N GLY A 213 -2.34 20.52 -3.93
CA GLY A 213 -2.58 21.18 -5.21
C GLY A 213 -3.88 20.76 -5.90
N LEU A 214 -4.77 20.00 -5.25
CA LEU A 214 -5.95 19.37 -5.86
C LEU A 214 -7.21 19.56 -5.01
N LYS A 215 -8.37 19.62 -5.65
CA LYS A 215 -9.68 19.56 -4.97
C LYS A 215 -10.23 18.14 -4.89
N ALA A 216 -9.77 17.25 -5.78
CA ALA A 216 -10.14 15.85 -5.74
C ALA A 216 -8.99 14.94 -6.20
N TRP A 217 -9.09 13.66 -5.86
CA TRP A 217 -8.16 12.63 -6.34
C TRP A 217 -8.87 11.30 -6.53
N ILE A 218 -8.32 10.47 -7.42
CA ILE A 218 -8.88 9.18 -7.81
C ILE A 218 -7.91 8.07 -7.38
N THR A 219 -8.40 7.02 -6.72
CA THR A 219 -7.58 5.88 -6.28
C THR A 219 -8.16 4.54 -6.73
N GLY A 220 -7.29 3.56 -6.94
CA GLY A 220 -7.67 2.20 -7.34
C GLY A 220 -8.12 1.30 -6.18
N GLN A 221 -8.55 1.88 -5.06
CA GLN A 221 -8.96 1.12 -3.88
C GLN A 221 -10.25 0.34 -4.17
N ARG A 222 -10.25 -0.97 -3.90
CA ARG A 222 -11.42 -1.85 -4.01
C ARG A 222 -11.77 -2.48 -2.67
N LYS A 223 -13.06 -2.81 -2.47
CA LYS A 223 -13.54 -3.48 -1.25
C LYS A 223 -12.89 -4.85 -1.05
N ASP A 224 -12.64 -5.58 -2.13
CA ASP A 224 -12.10 -6.95 -2.10
C ASP A 224 -10.59 -7.05 -1.87
N GLN A 225 -9.86 -5.93 -1.84
CA GLN A 225 -8.40 -5.91 -1.65
C GLN A 225 -7.96 -6.12 -0.19
N SER A 226 -8.90 -6.09 0.76
CA SER A 226 -8.63 -6.34 2.17
C SER A 226 -9.89 -6.87 2.86
N PRO A 227 -9.85 -8.07 3.46
CA PRO A 227 -11.03 -8.70 4.06
C PRO A 227 -11.61 -7.94 5.27
N GLY A 228 -11.00 -6.83 5.72
CA GLY A 228 -11.59 -6.03 6.80
C GLY A 228 -11.20 -4.55 6.90
N THR A 229 -10.14 -4.06 6.21
CA THR A 229 -9.82 -2.62 6.23
C THR A 229 -10.47 -1.82 5.10
N ARG A 230 -11.08 -2.50 4.11
CA ARG A 230 -11.59 -1.86 2.88
C ARG A 230 -13.04 -2.19 2.54
N ALA A 231 -13.69 -3.07 3.30
CA ALA A 231 -15.03 -3.56 3.01
C ALA A 231 -16.10 -2.44 2.87
N SER A 232 -15.89 -1.29 3.50
CA SER A 232 -16.80 -0.15 3.53
C SER A 232 -16.36 1.05 2.67
N VAL A 233 -15.35 0.90 1.79
CA VAL A 233 -14.88 2.03 0.96
C VAL A 233 -15.99 2.48 0.00
N PRO A 234 -16.43 3.75 0.03
CA PRO A 234 -17.44 4.26 -0.90
C PRO A 234 -16.82 4.66 -2.25
N VAL A 235 -17.65 4.75 -3.30
CA VAL A 235 -17.22 5.19 -4.65
C VAL A 235 -16.78 6.65 -4.69
N VAL A 236 -17.30 7.50 -3.80
CA VAL A 236 -16.85 8.87 -3.57
C VAL A 236 -17.05 9.24 -2.11
N GLN A 237 -16.14 10.01 -1.53
CA GLN A 237 -16.24 10.53 -0.18
C GLN A 237 -15.45 11.83 -0.05
N VAL A 238 -15.76 12.60 0.99
CA VAL A 238 -14.81 13.59 1.51
C VAL A 238 -13.61 12.83 2.08
N ASP A 239 -12.39 13.25 1.74
CA ASP A 239 -11.19 12.58 2.23
C ASP A 239 -11.04 12.77 3.74
N PRO A 240 -11.01 11.68 4.53
CA PRO A 240 -10.95 11.77 5.99
C PRO A 240 -9.54 12.05 6.54
N ALA A 241 -8.49 11.96 5.71
CA ALA A 241 -7.09 11.97 6.15
C ALA A 241 -6.25 13.11 5.57
N PHE A 242 -6.65 13.65 4.42
CA PHE A 242 -5.91 14.67 3.70
C PHE A 242 -6.76 15.88 3.37
N GLU A 243 -6.08 17.01 3.21
CA GLU A 243 -6.66 18.28 2.83
C GLU A 243 -6.21 18.64 1.42
N GLY A 244 -7.08 19.34 0.70
CA GLY A 244 -6.90 19.72 -0.69
C GLY A 244 -6.43 21.17 -0.83
N LEU A 245 -6.63 21.72 -2.03
CA LEU A 245 -6.25 23.07 -2.44
C LEU A 245 -6.84 24.15 -1.54
N ASP A 246 -8.10 23.98 -1.14
CA ASP A 246 -8.83 24.98 -0.34
C ASP A 246 -8.41 24.96 1.15
N GLY A 247 -7.69 23.92 1.59
CA GLY A 247 -7.17 23.77 2.94
C GLY A 247 -8.24 23.46 4.00
N GLY A 248 -7.82 22.81 5.09
CA GLY A 248 -8.69 22.46 6.21
C GLY A 248 -9.54 21.19 5.97
N PRO A 249 -10.19 20.68 7.03
CA PRO A 249 -10.99 19.46 6.96
C PRO A 249 -12.11 19.58 5.93
N GLY A 250 -12.24 18.55 5.08
CA GLY A 250 -13.30 18.48 4.08
C GLY A 250 -13.00 19.12 2.73
N SER A 251 -11.80 19.68 2.55
CA SER A 251 -11.38 20.37 1.32
C SER A 251 -10.96 19.45 0.16
N LEU A 252 -10.92 18.14 0.37
CA LEU A 252 -10.51 17.17 -0.64
C LEU A 252 -11.57 16.09 -0.82
N VAL A 253 -11.91 15.79 -2.07
CA VAL A 253 -12.81 14.68 -2.41
C VAL A 253 -12.00 13.49 -2.95
N LYS A 254 -12.23 12.32 -2.39
CA LYS A 254 -11.62 11.06 -2.82
C LYS A 254 -12.60 10.21 -3.60
N TRP A 255 -12.20 9.81 -4.80
CA TRP A 255 -12.97 8.94 -5.68
C TRP A 255 -12.34 7.55 -5.75
N ASN A 256 -13.16 6.50 -5.67
CA ASN A 256 -12.76 5.09 -5.78
C ASN A 256 -13.64 4.38 -6.84
N PRO A 257 -13.43 4.63 -8.15
CA PRO A 257 -14.27 4.08 -9.22
C PRO A 257 -14.32 2.55 -9.26
N LEU A 258 -13.28 1.90 -8.70
CA LEU A 258 -13.18 0.45 -8.64
C LEU A 258 -13.71 -0.14 -7.32
N SER A 259 -14.36 0.65 -6.46
CA SER A 259 -14.71 0.23 -5.10
C SER A 259 -15.53 -1.07 -5.07
N ASN A 260 -16.54 -1.14 -5.93
CA ASN A 260 -17.48 -2.27 -6.03
C ASN A 260 -17.07 -3.30 -7.11
N VAL A 261 -15.85 -3.21 -7.64
CA VAL A 261 -15.35 -4.09 -8.71
C VAL A 261 -14.45 -5.17 -8.10
N SER A 262 -14.69 -6.44 -8.46
CA SER A 262 -13.79 -7.52 -8.04
C SER A 262 -12.45 -7.47 -8.79
N GLY A 263 -11.38 -7.98 -8.17
CA GLY A 263 -10.08 -8.13 -8.79
C GLY A 263 -10.15 -8.99 -10.06
N THR A 264 -11.00 -10.01 -10.08
CA THR A 264 -11.25 -10.84 -11.27
C THR A 264 -11.86 -10.03 -12.42
N ALA A 265 -12.76 -9.10 -12.14
CA ALA A 265 -13.35 -8.21 -13.12
C ALA A 265 -12.33 -7.17 -13.64
N VAL A 266 -11.53 -6.58 -12.75
CA VAL A 266 -10.41 -5.69 -13.13
C VAL A 266 -9.46 -6.40 -14.09
N TRP A 267 -9.05 -7.62 -13.75
CA TRP A 267 -8.15 -8.41 -14.59
C TRP A 267 -8.76 -8.80 -15.93
N SER A 268 -10.05 -9.09 -15.96
CA SER A 268 -10.76 -9.39 -17.21
C SER A 268 -10.84 -8.15 -18.10
N PHE A 269 -11.08 -6.98 -17.53
CA PHE A 269 -11.04 -5.70 -18.23
C PHE A 269 -9.65 -5.41 -18.81
N LEU A 270 -8.60 -5.47 -17.99
CA LEU A 270 -7.21 -5.21 -18.42
C LEU A 270 -6.78 -6.10 -19.60
N ARG A 271 -7.11 -7.40 -19.55
CA ARG A 271 -6.82 -8.33 -20.64
C ARG A 271 -7.63 -8.06 -21.90
N THR A 272 -8.92 -7.75 -21.75
CA THR A 272 -9.82 -7.51 -22.90
C THR A 272 -9.44 -6.24 -23.64
N MET A 273 -8.99 -5.22 -22.90
CA MET A 273 -8.60 -3.92 -23.44
C MET A 273 -7.12 -3.86 -23.87
N ASP A 274 -6.36 -4.95 -23.71
CA ASP A 274 -4.92 -5.03 -24.01
C ASP A 274 -4.13 -3.88 -23.34
N VAL A 275 -4.41 -3.67 -22.05
CA VAL A 275 -3.77 -2.64 -21.24
C VAL A 275 -2.41 -3.16 -20.76
N PRO A 276 -1.32 -2.37 -20.86
CA PRO A 276 -0.04 -2.77 -20.31
C PRO A 276 -0.13 -2.96 -18.79
N VAL A 277 0.40 -4.07 -18.29
CA VAL A 277 0.37 -4.43 -16.86
C VAL A 277 1.77 -4.70 -16.35
N ASN A 278 1.95 -4.58 -15.03
CA ASN A 278 3.24 -4.82 -14.40
C ASN A 278 3.67 -6.28 -14.62
N ALA A 279 4.90 -6.49 -15.12
CA ALA A 279 5.42 -7.82 -15.42
C ALA A 279 5.45 -8.75 -14.18
N LEU A 280 5.52 -8.20 -12.96
CA LEU A 280 5.45 -8.98 -11.72
C LEU A 280 4.15 -9.77 -11.56
N HIS A 281 3.06 -9.34 -12.18
CA HIS A 281 1.80 -10.09 -12.12
C HIS A 281 1.93 -11.49 -12.75
N SER A 282 2.78 -11.67 -13.76
CA SER A 282 3.10 -12.99 -14.33
C SER A 282 3.97 -13.87 -13.41
N GLN A 283 4.49 -13.29 -12.32
CA GLN A 283 5.39 -13.94 -11.35
C GLN A 283 4.70 -14.20 -10.00
N GLY A 284 3.36 -14.12 -9.94
CA GLY A 284 2.59 -14.39 -8.74
C GLY A 284 2.39 -13.19 -7.81
N TYR A 285 2.79 -11.98 -8.21
CA TYR A 285 2.48 -10.76 -7.47
C TYR A 285 1.06 -10.30 -7.79
N VAL A 286 0.13 -10.46 -6.85
CA VAL A 286 -1.24 -9.94 -7.02
C VAL A 286 -1.30 -8.47 -6.59
N SER A 287 -0.88 -8.15 -5.36
CA SER A 287 -0.75 -6.77 -4.88
C SER A 287 0.70 -6.29 -5.00
N ILE A 288 0.93 -5.14 -5.62
CA ILE A 288 2.29 -4.59 -5.83
C ILE A 288 2.51 -3.34 -4.97
N GLY A 289 3.71 -3.23 -4.40
CA GLY A 289 4.17 -2.08 -3.63
C GLY A 289 5.65 -1.81 -3.86
N CYS A 290 6.33 -1.32 -2.83
CA CYS A 290 7.79 -1.21 -2.84
C CYS A 290 8.40 -2.61 -2.84
N GLU A 291 9.51 -2.79 -3.54
CA GLU A 291 10.24 -4.06 -3.65
C GLU A 291 10.46 -4.76 -2.30
N PRO A 292 11.02 -4.12 -1.25
CA PRO A 292 11.36 -4.84 -0.03
C PRO A 292 10.12 -5.15 0.83
N CYS A 293 8.96 -4.61 0.49
CA CYS A 293 7.72 -4.76 1.27
C CYS A 293 6.63 -5.50 0.49
N THR A 294 6.98 -6.12 -0.64
CA THR A 294 6.07 -6.87 -1.49
C THR A 294 6.66 -8.23 -1.86
N ARG A 295 5.87 -9.29 -1.77
CA ARG A 295 6.20 -10.64 -2.27
C ARG A 295 5.05 -11.23 -3.06
N ALA A 296 5.36 -12.22 -3.91
CA ALA A 296 4.35 -13.06 -4.55
C ALA A 296 3.51 -13.82 -3.50
N VAL A 297 2.28 -14.15 -3.86
CA VAL A 297 1.37 -14.98 -3.06
C VAL A 297 1.22 -16.36 -3.70
N LEU A 298 0.96 -17.37 -2.88
CA LEU A 298 0.67 -18.72 -3.35
C LEU A 298 -0.75 -18.82 -3.92
N PRO A 299 -1.05 -19.83 -4.76
CA PRO A 299 -2.42 -20.11 -5.17
C PRO A 299 -3.37 -20.22 -3.97
N GLY A 300 -4.46 -19.46 -4.00
CA GLY A 300 -5.47 -19.42 -2.92
C GLY A 300 -5.15 -18.52 -1.73
N GLN A 301 -3.94 -17.94 -1.64
CA GLN A 301 -3.65 -16.90 -0.65
C GLN A 301 -4.30 -15.58 -1.03
N HIS A 302 -4.73 -14.82 -0.02
CA HIS A 302 -5.32 -13.52 -0.23
C HIS A 302 -4.26 -12.51 -0.72
N GLU A 303 -4.61 -11.60 -1.62
CA GLU A 303 -3.66 -10.66 -2.26
C GLU A 303 -2.88 -9.80 -1.26
N ARG A 304 -3.47 -9.52 -0.10
CA ARG A 304 -2.87 -8.72 0.96
C ARG A 304 -1.77 -9.45 1.74
N GLU A 305 -1.73 -10.77 1.69
CA GLU A 305 -0.68 -11.59 2.32
C GLU A 305 0.70 -11.39 1.66
N GLY A 306 0.74 -10.82 0.46
CA GLY A 306 1.96 -10.40 -0.23
C GLY A 306 2.54 -9.08 0.28
N ARG A 307 1.83 -8.36 1.16
CA ARG A 307 2.19 -7.01 1.61
C ARG A 307 2.51 -7.01 3.09
N TRP A 308 3.67 -6.44 3.46
CA TRP A 308 4.11 -6.34 4.86
C TRP A 308 3.90 -7.65 5.63
N TRP A 309 4.31 -8.78 5.02
CA TRP A 309 3.95 -10.12 5.47
C TRP A 309 4.49 -10.49 6.86
N TRP A 310 5.46 -9.73 7.37
CA TRP A 310 6.00 -9.84 8.71
C TRP A 310 5.16 -9.09 9.75
N GLU A 311 4.32 -8.16 9.31
CA GLU A 311 3.33 -7.48 10.14
C GLU A 311 2.01 -8.25 10.15
N ASP A 312 1.17 -7.84 11.08
CA ASP A 312 -0.06 -8.50 11.40
C ASP A 312 -1.25 -7.88 10.64
N ALA A 313 -2.28 -8.65 10.32
CA ALA A 313 -3.31 -8.27 9.33
C ALA A 313 -3.95 -6.88 9.55
N LYS A 314 -4.21 -6.49 10.81
CA LYS A 314 -4.75 -5.15 11.13
C LYS A 314 -3.78 -4.00 10.84
N ALA A 315 -2.48 -4.26 10.95
CA ALA A 315 -1.44 -3.27 10.76
C ALA A 315 -1.13 -3.05 9.27
N LYS A 316 -1.51 -3.98 8.39
CA LYS A 316 -1.22 -3.96 6.95
C LYS A 316 -2.10 -3.00 6.15
N GLU A 317 -2.34 -1.79 6.63
CA GLU A 317 -2.93 -0.72 5.80
C GLU A 317 -1.94 0.42 5.58
N CYS A 318 -1.89 0.89 4.34
CA CYS A 318 -1.01 1.97 4.01
C CYS A 318 -1.44 3.24 4.75
N GLY A 319 -0.48 4.04 5.22
CA GLY A 319 -0.73 5.36 5.80
C GLY A 319 -1.57 6.31 4.93
N LEU A 320 -1.72 6.03 3.64
CA LEU A 320 -2.52 6.79 2.66
C LEU A 320 -4.04 6.61 2.82
N HIS A 321 -4.51 5.59 3.54
CA HIS A 321 -5.94 5.26 3.61
C HIS A 321 -6.43 5.00 5.04
N LYS A 322 -5.64 5.37 6.05
CA LYS A 322 -5.94 5.11 7.46
C LYS A 322 -7.27 5.70 7.94
N GLY A 323 -7.73 6.80 7.34
CA GLY A 323 -9.01 7.42 7.70
C GLY A 323 -10.24 6.63 7.26
N ASN A 324 -10.09 5.60 6.43
CA ASN A 324 -11.18 4.68 6.03
C ASN A 324 -11.27 3.45 6.94
N ILE A 325 -10.29 3.26 7.83
CA ILE A 325 -10.40 2.30 8.92
C ILE A 325 -11.23 3.01 9.96
N ASP A 326 -12.37 2.45 10.37
CA ASP A 326 -13.10 2.94 11.54
C ASP A 326 -12.06 3.16 12.63
N SER A 327 -11.84 4.43 12.98
CA SER A 327 -11.02 4.75 14.13
C SER A 327 -11.78 4.16 15.30
N LEU A 328 -11.41 2.96 15.69
CA LEU A 328 -11.62 2.46 17.03
C LEU A 328 -10.81 3.42 17.88
N THR A 329 -11.45 4.54 18.22
CA THR A 329 -11.03 5.41 19.30
C THR A 329 -10.79 4.47 20.46
N GLU A 330 -9.53 4.26 20.82
CA GLU A 330 -9.23 3.81 22.16
C GLU A 330 -9.97 4.81 23.07
N PRO A 331 -10.90 4.36 23.93
CA PRO A 331 -11.52 5.26 24.86
C PRO A 331 -10.39 5.83 25.73
N GLN A 332 -10.02 7.08 25.45
CA GLN A 332 -9.30 7.88 26.42
C GLN A 332 -10.18 7.89 27.67
N SER A 333 -9.58 7.50 28.78
CA SER A 333 -10.22 7.41 30.08
C SER A 333 -10.99 8.69 30.38
N ALA A 334 -12.30 8.63 30.22
CA ALA A 334 -13.25 9.55 30.81
C ALA A 334 -14.31 8.69 31.49
N LEU A 335 -14.45 8.88 32.80
CA LEU A 335 -15.40 8.20 33.67
C LEU A 335 -16.82 8.28 33.09
N GLY A 336 -17.40 7.14 32.68
CA GLY A 336 -18.80 7.05 32.25
C GLY A 336 -19.13 5.71 31.57
N GLU A 337 -19.79 4.81 32.30
CA GLU A 337 -20.50 3.59 31.89
C GLU A 337 -19.82 2.63 30.87
N LYS A 338 -19.31 1.51 31.40
CA LYS A 338 -18.91 0.33 30.61
C LYS A 338 -20.14 -0.32 29.97
N VAL A 339 -20.33 -0.15 28.67
CA VAL A 339 -21.01 -1.15 27.86
C VAL A 339 -20.01 -2.29 27.66
N GLU A 340 -20.18 -3.42 28.36
CA GLU A 340 -19.32 -4.59 28.13
C GLU A 340 -19.57 -5.12 26.72
N ALA A 341 -18.54 -5.10 25.88
CA ALA A 341 -18.59 -5.70 24.55
C ALA A 341 -18.82 -7.21 24.68
N ALA A 342 -19.77 -7.75 23.90
CA ALA A 342 -20.15 -9.15 23.94
C ALA A 342 -18.95 -10.08 23.71
N ASP A 343 -18.90 -11.19 24.45
CA ASP A 343 -17.86 -12.20 24.29
C ASP A 343 -17.96 -12.88 22.91
N LEU A 344 -16.82 -13.28 22.35
CA LEU A 344 -16.72 -13.89 21.01
C LEU A 344 -16.30 -15.36 21.11
N PHE A 345 -16.51 -16.10 20.04
CA PHE A 345 -16.15 -17.53 19.90
C PHE A 345 -16.81 -18.40 20.98
N THR A 346 -18.10 -18.20 21.20
CA THR A 346 -18.87 -18.86 22.27
C THR A 346 -19.50 -20.20 21.86
N GLY A 347 -19.06 -20.79 20.73
CA GLY A 347 -19.51 -22.11 20.30
C GLY A 347 -19.21 -23.20 21.32
N GLU A 348 -20.04 -24.24 21.37
CA GLU A 348 -19.96 -25.34 22.35
C GLU A 348 -18.59 -26.04 22.35
N ASN A 349 -17.98 -26.17 21.17
CA ASN A 349 -16.69 -26.83 20.98
C ASN A 349 -15.47 -25.91 21.12
N VAL A 350 -15.67 -24.65 21.56
CA VAL A 350 -14.59 -23.69 21.80
C VAL A 350 -14.29 -23.59 23.30
N LYS A 351 -13.11 -24.06 23.71
CA LYS A 351 -12.66 -23.94 25.10
C LYS A 351 -12.15 -22.52 25.41
N THR A 352 -12.64 -21.89 26.46
CA THR A 352 -12.03 -20.66 27.01
C THR A 352 -10.76 -20.99 27.78
N PHE A 353 -9.65 -20.38 27.40
CA PHE A 353 -8.37 -20.46 28.11
C PHE A 353 -8.22 -19.26 29.04
N ALA A 354 -7.73 -19.50 30.25
CA ALA A 354 -7.25 -18.47 31.15
C ALA A 354 -5.74 -18.27 30.98
N ARG A 355 -5.18 -17.22 31.61
CA ARG A 355 -3.74 -16.91 31.54
C ARG A 355 -2.86 -18.11 31.92
N GLY A 356 -3.19 -18.78 33.03
CA GLY A 356 -2.43 -19.95 33.48
C GLY A 356 -2.45 -21.10 32.47
N ASP A 357 -3.57 -21.31 31.76
CA ASP A 357 -3.62 -22.30 30.68
C ASP A 357 -2.70 -21.92 29.52
N MET A 358 -2.68 -20.63 29.14
CA MET A 358 -1.82 -20.14 28.06
C MET A 358 -0.34 -20.17 28.42
N GLU A 359 0.02 -19.90 29.68
CA GLU A 359 1.38 -20.04 30.19
C GLU A 359 1.84 -21.50 30.13
N ALA A 360 0.99 -22.44 30.53
CA ALA A 360 1.27 -23.87 30.40
C ALA A 360 1.41 -24.27 28.93
N LEU A 361 0.55 -23.77 28.05
CA LEU A 361 0.66 -24.01 26.61
C LEU A 361 1.95 -23.44 26.01
N ALA A 362 2.40 -22.26 26.43
CA ALA A 362 3.62 -21.64 25.92
C ALA A 362 4.89 -22.38 26.37
N LYS A 363 4.88 -22.98 27.57
CA LYS A 363 6.03 -23.76 28.10
C LYS A 363 6.19 -25.15 27.49
N GLY A 364 5.15 -25.68 26.84
CA GLY A 364 5.20 -26.99 26.18
C GLY A 364 5.17 -28.19 27.13
N GLU A 365 4.57 -28.03 28.31
CA GLU A 365 4.53 -29.07 29.33
C GLU A 365 3.49 -30.16 28.95
N ASN A 366 3.96 -31.43 28.82
CA ASN A 366 3.21 -32.69 28.69
C ASN A 366 1.71 -32.59 28.33
N ARG A 367 1.43 -32.28 27.06
CA ARG A 367 0.07 -32.19 26.54
C ARG A 367 -0.42 -33.56 26.06
N GLU A 368 -1.68 -33.89 26.31
CA GLU A 368 -2.30 -35.08 25.71
C GLU A 368 -2.74 -34.84 24.26
N LYS A 369 -3.09 -33.59 23.93
CA LYS A 369 -3.64 -33.13 22.65
C LYS A 369 -2.92 -31.86 22.18
N SER A 370 -2.92 -31.65 20.87
CA SER A 370 -2.54 -30.35 20.30
C SER A 370 -3.67 -29.34 20.55
N SER A 371 -3.37 -28.04 20.57
CA SER A 371 -4.38 -27.00 20.72
C SER A 371 -4.25 -25.96 19.62
N ILE A 372 -5.37 -25.47 19.09
CA ILE A 372 -5.41 -24.26 18.27
C ILE A 372 -6.19 -23.21 19.05
N VAL A 373 -5.61 -22.02 19.25
CA VAL A 373 -6.18 -20.98 20.08
C VAL A 373 -6.24 -19.66 19.33
N VAL A 374 -7.41 -19.02 19.32
CA VAL A 374 -7.58 -17.65 18.85
C VAL A 374 -7.37 -16.66 19.99
N LEU A 375 -6.45 -15.72 19.81
CA LEU A 375 -6.22 -14.58 20.67
C LEU A 375 -7.04 -13.42 20.11
N TYR A 376 -7.99 -12.92 20.89
CA TYR A 376 -8.96 -11.92 20.44
C TYR A 376 -9.16 -10.78 21.43
N ALA A 377 -9.80 -9.73 20.94
CA ALA A 377 -10.39 -8.67 21.75
C ALA A 377 -11.87 -8.52 21.37
N PRO A 378 -12.80 -8.39 22.33
CA PRO A 378 -14.24 -8.28 22.04
C PRO A 378 -14.63 -7.10 21.14
N TRP A 379 -13.94 -5.95 21.30
CA TRP A 379 -14.17 -4.74 20.52
C TRP A 379 -13.63 -4.80 19.08
N CYS A 380 -12.91 -5.87 18.73
CA CYS A 380 -12.23 -5.96 17.44
C CYS A 380 -13.17 -6.47 16.33
N SER A 381 -13.46 -5.62 15.35
CA SER A 381 -14.25 -5.98 14.15
C SER A 381 -13.73 -7.22 13.40
N PHE A 382 -12.40 -7.40 13.29
CA PHE A 382 -11.81 -8.58 12.66
C PHE A 382 -12.04 -9.89 13.45
N SER A 383 -12.14 -9.80 14.77
CA SER A 383 -12.44 -10.96 15.62
C SER A 383 -13.93 -11.27 15.51
N GLN A 384 -14.77 -10.24 15.48
CA GLN A 384 -16.21 -10.36 15.27
C GLN A 384 -16.52 -10.98 13.90
N ALA A 385 -15.84 -10.55 12.84
CA ALA A 385 -16.00 -11.10 11.49
C ALA A 385 -15.59 -12.58 11.39
N MET A 386 -14.62 -13.01 12.21
CA MET A 386 -14.15 -14.41 12.25
C MET A 386 -15.03 -15.31 13.14
N ASN A 387 -15.93 -14.75 13.96
CA ASN A 387 -16.66 -15.46 15.01
C ASN A 387 -17.35 -16.74 14.51
N ASP A 388 -18.18 -16.62 13.48
CA ASP A 388 -19.05 -17.69 13.03
C ASP A 388 -18.25 -18.79 12.31
N SER A 389 -17.28 -18.40 11.47
CA SER A 389 -16.36 -19.33 10.81
C SER A 389 -15.52 -20.11 11.83
N TYR A 390 -15.05 -19.47 12.90
CA TYR A 390 -14.27 -20.16 13.92
C TYR A 390 -15.11 -21.10 14.80
N ASN A 391 -16.35 -20.74 15.12
CA ASN A 391 -17.28 -21.64 15.81
C ASN A 391 -17.59 -22.87 14.95
N THR A 392 -17.90 -22.67 13.66
CA THR A 392 -18.13 -23.77 12.71
C THR A 392 -16.90 -24.67 12.55
N PHE A 393 -15.71 -24.07 12.51
CA PHE A 393 -14.44 -24.79 12.51
C PHE A 393 -14.26 -25.65 13.77
N ALA A 394 -14.62 -25.12 14.94
CA ALA A 394 -14.57 -25.87 16.20
C ALA A 394 -15.50 -27.09 16.17
N ASP A 395 -16.71 -26.92 15.63
CA ASP A 395 -17.69 -28.01 15.49
C ASP A 395 -17.18 -29.13 14.55
N LYS A 396 -16.53 -28.76 13.44
CA LYS A 396 -15.90 -29.75 12.54
C LYS A 396 -14.73 -30.51 13.19
N LEU A 397 -14.08 -29.94 14.20
CA LEU A 397 -13.01 -30.59 14.97
C LEU A 397 -13.50 -31.24 16.27
N ALA A 398 -14.79 -31.23 16.55
CA ALA A 398 -15.37 -31.85 17.73
C ALA A 398 -14.99 -33.34 17.81
N GLY A 399 -14.52 -33.77 18.99
CA GLY A 399 -14.05 -35.15 19.20
C GLY A 399 -12.68 -35.49 18.60
N SER A 400 -12.01 -34.54 17.93
CA SER A 400 -10.66 -34.76 17.37
C SER A 400 -9.55 -34.76 18.44
N LYS A 401 -8.31 -34.96 17.98
CA LYS A 401 -7.10 -34.85 18.81
C LYS A 401 -6.61 -33.40 18.99
N VAL A 402 -7.36 -32.42 18.48
CA VAL A 402 -7.06 -30.99 18.62
C VAL A 402 -8.11 -30.33 19.50
N VAL A 403 -7.67 -29.57 20.50
CA VAL A 403 -8.52 -28.70 21.30
C VAL A 403 -8.62 -27.35 20.59
N VAL A 404 -9.83 -26.94 20.24
CA VAL A 404 -10.09 -25.58 19.71
C VAL A 404 -10.40 -24.66 20.88
N GLY A 405 -9.68 -23.55 20.96
CA GLY A 405 -9.74 -22.65 22.10
C GLY A 405 -9.77 -21.18 21.74
N LYS A 406 -10.10 -20.36 22.74
CA LYS A 406 -10.05 -18.90 22.68
C LYS A 406 -9.35 -18.32 23.90
N PHE A 407 -8.69 -17.19 23.72
CA PHE A 407 -8.07 -16.40 24.80
C PHE A 407 -8.37 -14.92 24.57
N ASN A 408 -9.07 -14.27 25.50
CA ASN A 408 -9.23 -12.82 25.47
C ASN A 408 -7.90 -12.18 25.85
N ALA A 409 -7.20 -11.69 24.84
CA ALA A 409 -5.86 -11.14 24.96
C ALA A 409 -5.88 -9.61 25.12
N ASP A 410 -7.03 -9.02 25.45
CA ASP A 410 -7.18 -7.59 25.70
C ASP A 410 -7.03 -7.21 27.19
N GLY A 411 -7.06 -5.90 27.48
CA GLY A 411 -6.98 -5.40 28.86
C GLY A 411 -5.69 -5.85 29.58
N ALA A 412 -5.84 -6.49 30.74
CA ALA A 412 -4.71 -6.92 31.58
C ALA A 412 -3.83 -8.01 30.93
N GLU A 413 -4.36 -8.76 29.96
CA GLU A 413 -3.65 -9.86 29.32
C GLU A 413 -2.85 -9.43 28.08
N LYS A 414 -3.04 -8.19 27.60
CA LYS A 414 -2.41 -7.68 26.37
C LYS A 414 -0.90 -7.70 26.40
N SER A 415 -0.28 -7.28 27.51
CA SER A 415 1.18 -7.29 27.65
C SER A 415 1.73 -8.71 27.65
N PHE A 416 1.09 -9.61 28.40
CA PHE A 416 1.46 -11.02 28.44
C PHE A 416 1.40 -11.67 27.05
N ALA A 417 0.30 -11.45 26.33
CA ALA A 417 0.10 -12.02 25.01
C ALA A 417 1.13 -11.49 23.99
N LYS A 418 1.51 -10.20 24.06
CA LYS A 418 2.57 -9.62 23.22
C LYS A 418 3.92 -10.26 23.48
N GLU A 419 4.29 -10.40 24.74
CA GLU A 419 5.61 -10.88 25.15
C GLU A 419 5.77 -12.40 24.98
N ASN A 420 4.70 -13.18 25.20
CA ASN A 420 4.79 -14.64 25.34
C ASN A 420 4.04 -15.41 24.24
N LEU A 421 3.07 -14.79 23.57
CA LEU A 421 2.18 -15.47 22.62
C LEU A 421 2.24 -14.87 21.21
N GLN A 422 3.31 -14.15 20.86
CA GLN A 422 3.52 -13.57 19.52
C GLN A 422 2.35 -12.67 19.05
N LEU A 423 1.60 -12.08 19.99
CA LEU A 423 0.49 -11.19 19.67
C LEU A 423 1.05 -9.87 19.11
N GLN A 424 0.64 -9.51 17.90
CA GLN A 424 0.90 -8.18 17.34
C GLN A 424 -0.43 -7.44 17.04
N SER A 425 -1.50 -8.17 16.73
CA SER A 425 -2.85 -7.70 16.41
C SER A 425 -3.90 -8.80 16.64
N TYR A 426 -5.18 -8.45 16.47
CA TYR A 426 -6.30 -9.39 16.62
C TYR A 426 -7.01 -9.67 15.27
N PRO A 427 -7.64 -10.84 15.10
CA PRO A 427 -7.37 -12.05 15.87
C PRO A 427 -6.00 -12.64 15.47
N THR A 428 -5.26 -13.18 16.44
CA THR A 428 -4.05 -13.97 16.20
C THR A 428 -4.38 -15.43 16.48
N VAL A 429 -4.14 -16.33 15.52
CA VAL A 429 -4.39 -17.77 15.68
C VAL A 429 -3.06 -18.50 15.86
N LEU A 430 -2.96 -19.28 16.94
CA LEU A 430 -1.77 -20.02 17.30
C LEU A 430 -2.08 -21.51 17.39
N PHE A 431 -1.19 -22.32 16.83
CA PHE A 431 -1.19 -23.77 17.00
C PHE A 431 -0.09 -24.18 17.97
N PHE A 432 -0.47 -25.04 18.90
CA PHE A 432 0.36 -25.57 19.97
C PHE A 432 0.44 -27.09 19.80
N PRO A 433 1.53 -27.60 19.20
CA PRO A 433 1.67 -29.03 18.98
C PRO A 433 1.80 -29.81 20.28
N LYS A 434 1.22 -31.00 20.33
CA LYS A 434 1.28 -31.91 21.49
C LYS A 434 2.70 -32.12 22.02
N ASN A 435 3.64 -32.41 21.12
CA ASN A 435 5.01 -32.83 21.45
C ASN A 435 6.05 -31.73 21.21
N SER A 436 5.64 -30.46 21.19
CA SER A 436 6.55 -29.33 20.96
C SER A 436 6.22 -28.15 21.85
N SER A 437 7.26 -27.45 22.31
CA SER A 437 7.14 -26.13 22.92
C SER A 437 7.06 -25.01 21.87
N GLN A 438 7.31 -25.30 20.59
CA GLN A 438 7.25 -24.31 19.53
C GLN A 438 5.80 -23.92 19.22
N ILE A 439 5.50 -22.63 19.39
CA ILE A 439 4.23 -22.03 18.98
C ILE A 439 4.29 -21.77 17.47
N ILE A 440 3.31 -22.29 16.73
CA ILE A 440 3.19 -22.10 15.28
C ILE A 440 2.06 -21.11 15.02
N LYS A 441 2.41 -19.91 14.55
CA LYS A 441 1.42 -18.89 14.17
C LYS A 441 0.78 -19.25 12.84
N TYR A 442 -0.55 -19.17 12.75
CA TYR A 442 -1.27 -19.36 11.49
C TYR A 442 -0.94 -18.20 10.54
N PRO A 443 -0.29 -18.46 9.39
CA PRO A 443 0.34 -17.40 8.59
C PRO A 443 -0.60 -16.73 7.59
N SER A 444 -1.74 -17.35 7.29
CA SER A 444 -2.69 -16.89 6.28
C SER A 444 -3.66 -15.85 6.85
N GLU A 445 -4.18 -14.98 6.01
CA GLU A 445 -5.25 -14.04 6.36
C GLU A 445 -6.64 -14.63 6.11
N ASN A 446 -6.73 -15.72 5.35
CA ASN A 446 -7.97 -16.44 5.13
C ASN A 446 -8.45 -17.07 6.46
N ARG A 447 -9.56 -16.57 6.99
CA ARG A 447 -10.18 -17.04 8.24
C ARG A 447 -11.36 -17.98 8.02
N GLU A 448 -11.54 -18.47 6.79
CA GLU A 448 -12.60 -19.43 6.47
C GLU A 448 -12.32 -20.81 7.05
N VAL A 449 -13.41 -21.57 7.26
CA VAL A 449 -13.40 -22.89 7.90
C VAL A 449 -12.40 -23.83 7.25
N ASP A 450 -12.42 -23.94 5.92
CA ASP A 450 -11.59 -24.90 5.19
C ASP A 450 -10.11 -24.54 5.22
N ALA A 451 -9.77 -23.25 5.29
CA ALA A 451 -8.39 -22.80 5.42
C ALA A 451 -7.82 -23.14 6.81
N LEU A 452 -8.62 -22.95 7.87
CA LEU A 452 -8.25 -23.33 9.24
C LEU A 452 -8.14 -24.85 9.40
N LEU A 453 -9.04 -25.62 8.79
CA LEU A 453 -8.96 -27.09 8.76
C LEU A 453 -7.69 -27.56 8.06
N GLY A 454 -7.43 -27.06 6.84
CA GLY A 454 -6.23 -27.44 6.09
C GLY A 454 -4.94 -27.11 6.85
N PHE A 455 -4.91 -26.00 7.60
CA PHE A 455 -3.78 -25.68 8.48
C PHE A 455 -3.60 -26.68 9.62
N VAL A 456 -4.69 -27.07 10.31
CA VAL A 456 -4.62 -28.07 11.37
C VAL A 456 -4.22 -29.45 10.83
N GLU A 457 -4.81 -29.87 9.72
CA GLU A 457 -4.50 -31.15 9.06
C GLU A 457 -3.03 -31.24 8.64
N ALA A 458 -2.44 -30.14 8.18
CA ALA A 458 -1.03 -30.10 7.80
C ALA A 458 -0.05 -30.20 9.00
N LEU A 459 -0.53 -30.02 10.24
CA LEU A 459 0.30 -29.97 11.45
C LEU A 459 0.02 -31.12 12.44
N GLN A 460 -0.98 -31.97 12.17
CA GLN A 460 -1.23 -33.22 12.90
C GLN A 460 -0.41 -34.37 12.31
#